data_AF-A0A258BS81-F1
#
_entry.id   AF-A0A258BS81-F1
#
_cell.length_a   1.000
_cell.length_b   1.000
_cell.length_c   1.000
_cell.angle_alpha   90.00
_cell.angle_beta   90.00
_cell.angle_gamma   90.00
#
_symmetry.space_group_name_H-M   'P 1'
#
loop_
_entity.id
_entity.type
_entity.pdbx_description
1 polymer ?
#
loop_
_entity_poly.entity_id
_entity_poly.type
_entity_poly.pdbx_seq_one_letter_code
_entity_poly.pdbx_strand_id
1 'polypeptide(L)' 'MLHHPIGEVARRTKLKIPTIRFYEEIGLLPAPLRTASDRRMYDDAA' A
#
# COMPACT_ATOMS: atom_id res chain seq x y z
N MET A 1 -9.84 10.93 1.95
CA MET A 1 -8.73 10.34 1.20
C MET A 1 -7.47 10.55 2.01
N LEU A 2 -7.26 9.65 2.97
CA LEU A 2 -6.04 9.64 3.78
C LEU A 2 -5.07 8.69 3.07
N HIS A 3 -3.95 9.22 2.62
CA HIS A 3 -2.93 8.44 1.94
C HIS A 3 -1.92 7.92 2.96
N HIS A 4 -1.84 6.60 3.10
CA HIS A 4 -0.96 5.94 4.05
C HIS A 4 0.29 5.40 3.35
N PRO A 5 1.49 5.56 3.92
CA PRO A 5 2.67 4.86 3.44
C PRO A 5 2.54 3.36 3.75
N ILE A 6 3.25 2.50 2.99
CA ILE A 6 3.19 1.03 3.13
C ILE A 6 3.48 0.54 4.56
N GLY A 7 4.34 1.24 5.30
CA GLY A 7 4.65 0.90 6.69
C GLY A 7 3.47 1.12 7.64
N GLU A 8 2.66 2.15 7.40
CA GLU A 8 1.45 2.38 8.18
C GLU A 8 0.37 1.34 7.85
N VAL A 9 0.21 1.00 6.57
CA VAL A 9 -0.71 -0.07 6.14
C VAL A 9 -0.33 -1.41 6.78
N ALA A 10 0.96 -1.76 6.76
CA ALA A 10 1.47 -2.96 7.43
C ALA A 10 1.16 -2.97 8.92
N ARG A 11 1.35 -1.83 9.61
CA ARG A 11 1.04 -1.71 11.04
C ARG A 11 -0.46 -1.86 11.34
N ARG A 12 -1.32 -1.24 10.54
CA ARG A 12 -2.79 -1.28 10.72
C ARG A 12 -3.36 -2.67 10.46
N THR A 13 -2.93 -3.30 9.37
CA THR A 13 -3.43 -4.62 8.94
C THR A 13 -2.74 -5.79 9.64
N LYS A 14 -1.64 -5.53 10.37
CA LYS A 14 -0.74 -6.54 10.93
C LYS A 14 -0.13 -7.48 9.89
N LEU A 15 -0.13 -7.05 8.63
CA LEU A 15 0.54 -7.76 7.54
C LEU A 15 1.99 -7.32 7.44
N LYS A 16 2.84 -8.23 6.95
CA LYS A 16 4.21 -7.88 6.60
C LYS A 16 4.19 -7.08 5.29
N ILE A 17 5.10 -6.11 5.15
CA ILE A 17 5.28 -5.33 3.92
C ILE A 17 5.40 -6.21 2.66
N PRO A 18 6.17 -7.32 2.65
CA PRO A 18 6.23 -8.22 1.49
C PRO A 18 4.87 -8.82 1.11
N THR A 19 3.97 -9.07 2.06
CA THR A 19 2.63 -9.60 1.78
C THR A 19 1.77 -8.58 1.03
N ILE A 20 1.84 -7.30 1.42
CA ILE A 20 1.13 -6.21 0.72
C ILE A 20 1.65 -6.08 -0.70
N ARG A 21 2.98 -6.12 -0.89
CA ARG A 21 3.60 -6.08 -2.23
C ARG A 21 3.22 -7.29 -3.08
N PHE A 22 3.13 -8.47 -2.46
CA PHE A 22 2.67 -9.66 -3.15
C PHE A 22 1.25 -9.49 -3.67
N TYR A 23 0.35 -8.91 -2.87
CA TYR A 23 -1.02 -8.62 -3.31
C TYR A 23 -1.08 -7.59 -4.46
N GLU A 24 -0.21 -6.58 -4.46
CA GLU A 24 -0.04 -5.68 -5.62
C GLU A 24 0.44 -6.45 -6.86
N GLU A 25 1.45 -7.31 -6.70
CA GLU A 25 2.10 -8.04 -7.81
C GLU A 25 1.15 -9.01 -8.49
N ILE A 26 0.32 -9.73 -7.71
CA ILE A 26 -0.69 -10.65 -8.25
C ILE A 26 -1.97 -9.94 -8.73
N GLY A 27 -2.04 -8.61 -8.62
CA GLY A 27 -3.20 -7.81 -9.02
C GLY A 27 -4.41 -7.91 -8.09
N LEU A 28 -4.23 -8.41 -6.85
CA LEU A 28 -5.28 -8.43 -5.84
C LEU A 28 -5.58 -7.02 -5.32
N LEU A 29 -4.56 -6.16 -5.23
CA LEU A 29 -4.71 -4.75 -4.88
C LEU A 29 -4.50 -3.87 -6.13
N PRO A 30 -5.23 -2.75 -6.25
CA PRO A 30 -4.95 -1.76 -7.28
C PRO A 30 -3.55 -1.18 -7.10
N ALA A 31 -2.92 -0.75 -8.20
CA ALA A 31 -1.63 -0.09 -8.15
C ALA A 31 -1.70 1.17 -7.25
N PRO A 32 -0.84 1.29 -6.22
CA PRO A 32 -0.91 2.40 -5.29
C PRO A 32 -0.49 3.72 -5.95
N LEU A 33 -1.06 4.82 -5.49
CA LEU A 33 -0.64 6.15 -5.90
C LEU A 33 0.83 6.36 -5.54
N ARG A 34 1.54 7.12 -6.38
CA ARG A 34 2.95 7.45 -6.15
C ARG A 34 3.08 8.95 -5.94
N THR A 35 3.86 9.32 -4.93
CA THR A 35 4.25 10.73 -4.71
C THR A 35 5.27 11.19 -5.75
N ALA A 36 5.53 12.50 -5.82
CA ALA A 36 6.60 13.05 -6.67
C ALA A 36 8.00 12.51 -6.33
N SER A 37 8.20 11.99 -5.12
CA SER A 37 9.43 11.30 -4.69
C SER A 37 9.36 9.77 -4.84
N ASP A 38 8.45 9.28 -5.70
CA ASP A 38 8.26 7.88 -6.08
C ASP A 38 7.83 6.91 -4.95
N ARG A 39 7.38 7.46 -3.80
CA ARG A 39 6.86 6.67 -2.67
C ARG A 39 5.42 6.22 -2.90
N ARG A 40 5.13 4.95 -2.62
CA ARG A 40 3.78 4.35 -2.65
C ARG A 40 2.89 4.89 -1.53
N MET A 41 1.65 5.16 -1.88
CA MET A 41 0.58 5.65 -1.03
C MET A 41 -0.69 4.83 -1.25
N TYR A 42 -1.31 4.39 -0.16
CA TYR A 42 -2.54 3.59 -0.15
C TYR A 42 -3.67 4.43 0.41
N ASP A 43 -4.86 4.31 -0.17
CA ASP A 43 -6.07 4.92 0.40
C ASP A 43 -6.82 3.87 1.23
N ASP A 44 -7.65 4.32 2.16
CA ASP A 44 -8.46 3.44 3.01
C ASP A 44 -9.57 2.70 2.22
N ALA A 45 -9.83 3.12 0.97
CA ALA A 45 -10.82 2.55 0.06
C ALA A 45 -10.24 1.49 -0.91
N ALA A 46 -8.96 1.11 -0.77
CA ALA A 46 -8.30 0.12 -1.61
C ALA A 46 -8.80 -1.32 -1.35
#